data_AF-A0A7J4LQ48-F1
#
_entry.id   AF-A0A7J4LQ48-F1
#
_cell.length_a   1.000
_cell.length_b   1.000
_cell.length_c   1.000
_cell.angle_alpha   90.00
_cell.angle_beta   90.00
_cell.angle_gamma   90.00
#
_symmetry.space_group_name_H-M   'P 1'
#
loop_
_entity.id
_entity.type
_entity.pdbx_description
1 polymer ?
#
loop_
_entity_poly.entity_id
_entity_poly.type
_entity_poly.pdbx_seq_one_letter_code
_entity_poly.pdbx_strand_id
1 'polypeptide(L)'
;MANVFIYPTNSLILYDLVERFGHKPLAVMQEIKQRLDKPGLDSPPLNITPEDPKLGLKYAAVEVPSGVRGRMALIGPLIQNADAAIIVRDPDISFGCMGCARTNELVNFLVRARRIPTLELDYPTDEDEGRHFVYMISEFLKSFGGEKE
;
A
#
# COMPACT_ATOMS: atom_id res chain seq x y z
N MET A 1 5.89 8.23 15.62
CA MET A 1 6.19 7.49 14.38
C MET A 1 5.01 6.58 14.10
N ALA A 2 4.35 6.73 12.95
CA ALA A 2 3.14 5.98 12.59
C ALA A 2 3.42 5.06 11.39
N ASN A 3 2.76 3.91 11.31
CA ASN A 3 2.78 3.05 10.14
C ASN A 3 1.73 3.54 9.14
N VAL A 4 2.17 4.09 8.01
CA VAL A 4 1.28 4.71 7.02
C VAL A 4 1.18 3.81 5.79
N PHE A 5 0.00 3.27 5.54
CA PHE A 5 -0.29 2.55 4.30
C PHE A 5 -0.39 3.53 3.14
N ILE A 6 0.24 3.18 2.01
CA ILE A 6 0.19 3.99 0.80
C ILE A 6 -0.51 3.22 -0.32
N TYR A 7 -1.43 3.89 -1.00
CA TYR A 7 -2.05 3.40 -2.22
C TYR A 7 -1.89 4.45 -3.33
N PRO A 8 -1.33 4.09 -4.51
CA PRO A 8 -0.86 2.77 -4.92
C PRO A 8 0.32 2.23 -4.11
N THR A 9 0.32 0.92 -3.85
CA THR A 9 1.28 0.25 -2.95
C THR A 9 2.72 0.19 -3.48
N ASN A 10 2.94 0.63 -4.70
CA ASN A 10 4.23 0.74 -5.39
C ASN A 10 4.63 2.20 -5.68
N SER A 11 3.91 3.19 -5.15
CA SER A 11 4.24 4.60 -5.35
C SER A 11 5.54 4.98 -4.64
N LEU A 12 6.57 5.35 -5.41
CA LEU A 12 7.85 5.83 -4.89
C LEU A 12 7.75 7.23 -4.27
N ILE A 13 6.88 8.08 -4.82
CA ILE A 13 6.68 9.45 -4.33
C ILE A 13 6.05 9.41 -2.93
N LEU A 14 4.97 8.63 -2.76
CA LEU A 14 4.32 8.49 -1.46
C LEU A 14 5.24 7.84 -0.43
N TYR A 15 6.01 6.83 -0.85
CA TYR A 15 6.99 6.19 0.01
C TYR A 15 7.99 7.20 0.58
N ASP A 16 8.62 7.98 -0.31
CA ASP A 16 9.63 8.99 0.04
C ASP A 16 9.04 10.10 0.93
N LEU A 17 7.83 10.61 0.62
CA LEU A 17 7.17 11.61 1.46
C LEU A 17 6.95 11.09 2.89
N VAL A 18 6.34 9.91 3.04
CA VAL A 18 6.08 9.32 4.36
C VAL A 18 7.38 9.14 5.17
N GLU A 19 8.43 8.65 4.52
CA GLU A 19 9.75 8.44 5.16
C GLU A 19 10.40 9.77 5.57
N ARG A 20 10.36 10.80 4.71
CA ARG A 20 10.91 12.15 5.00
C ARG A 20 10.25 12.83 6.19
N PHE A 21 8.96 12.59 6.41
CA PHE A 21 8.23 13.10 7.57
C PHE A 21 8.42 12.23 8.84
N GLY A 22 9.29 11.22 8.81
CA GLY A 22 9.65 10.41 9.98
C GLY A 22 8.60 9.35 10.35
N HIS A 23 7.77 8.95 9.38
CA HIS A 23 6.81 7.85 9.52
C HIS A 23 7.30 6.63 8.74
N LYS A 24 6.71 5.46 9.03
CA LYS A 24 7.06 4.21 8.35
C LYS A 24 6.10 3.99 7.18
N PRO A 25 6.55 4.07 5.91
CA PRO A 25 5.71 3.69 4.78
C PRO A 25 5.47 2.18 4.78
N LEU A 26 4.23 1.75 4.61
CA LEU A 26 3.85 0.36 4.37
C LEU A 26 3.54 0.18 2.88
N ALA A 27 4.50 -0.40 2.16
CA ALA A 27 4.47 -0.56 0.71
C ALA A 27 4.84 -1.99 0.30
N VAL A 28 4.30 -2.46 -0.83
CA VAL A 28 4.53 -3.84 -1.29
C VAL A 28 6.00 -4.10 -1.63
N MET A 29 6.73 -3.08 -2.08
CA MET A 29 8.15 -3.22 -2.45
C MET A 29 9.03 -3.66 -1.27
N GLN A 30 8.71 -3.24 -0.04
CA GLN A 30 9.44 -3.68 1.15
C GLN A 30 9.27 -5.18 1.41
N GLU A 31 8.06 -5.70 1.23
CA GLU A 31 7.78 -7.12 1.47
C GLU A 31 8.36 -8.02 0.38
N ILE A 32 8.38 -7.52 -0.87
CA ILE A 32 9.08 -8.19 -1.96
C ILE A 32 10.59 -8.23 -1.67
N LYS A 33 11.19 -7.09 -1.29
CA LYS A 33 12.62 -7.02 -0.96
C LYS A 33 13.00 -8.00 0.15
N GLN A 34 12.23 -8.06 1.24
CA GLN A 34 12.47 -9.03 2.32
C GLN A 34 12.42 -10.49 1.86
N ARG A 35 11.64 -10.83 0.83
CA ARG A 35 11.60 -12.19 0.28
C ARG A 35 12.82 -12.48 -0.60
N LEU A 36 13.31 -11.47 -1.33
CA LEU A 36 14.50 -11.58 -2.18
C LEU A 36 15.78 -11.66 -1.35
N ASP A 37 15.88 -10.91 -0.25
CA ASP A 37 17.08 -10.84 0.59
C ASP A 37 17.24 -12.04 1.54
N LYS A 38 16.25 -12.95 1.62
CA LYS A 38 16.32 -14.15 2.47
C LYS A 38 17.31 -15.17 1.91
N PRO A 39 18.41 -15.50 2.63
CA PRO A 39 19.36 -16.50 2.16
C PRO A 39 18.70 -17.89 2.07
N GLY A 40 18.82 -18.53 0.91
CA GLY A 40 18.36 -19.90 0.68
C GLY A 40 19.11 -20.51 -0.51
N LEU A 41 19.69 -21.69 -0.32
CA LEU A 41 20.70 -22.26 -1.25
C LEU A 41 20.10 -22.80 -2.56
N ASP A 42 18.81 -23.13 -2.61
CA ASP A 42 18.25 -24.01 -3.66
C ASP A 42 16.90 -23.58 -4.26
N SER A 43 16.62 -22.28 -4.42
CA SER A 43 15.44 -21.89 -5.20
C SER A 43 15.61 -20.56 -5.93
N PRO A 44 15.13 -20.46 -7.19
CA PRO A 44 15.01 -19.16 -7.88
C PRO A 44 14.21 -18.18 -7.02
N PRO A 45 14.33 -16.85 -7.24
CA PRO A 45 13.74 -15.82 -6.38
C PRO A 45 12.30 -16.19 -6.00
N LEU A 46 12.07 -16.40 -4.69
CA LEU A 46 10.83 -16.93 -4.10
C LEU A 46 9.64 -16.00 -4.42
N ASN A 47 9.07 -16.15 -5.60
CA ASN A 47 8.07 -15.22 -6.11
C ASN A 47 6.67 -15.45 -5.54
N ILE A 48 6.39 -16.59 -4.89
CA ILE A 48 5.19 -16.90 -4.08
C ILE A 48 5.30 -18.39 -3.69
N THR A 49 4.92 -18.74 -2.47
CA THR A 49 4.83 -20.12 -1.98
C THR A 49 3.37 -20.60 -1.98
N PRO A 50 3.11 -21.92 -1.91
CA PRO A 50 1.75 -22.44 -1.72
C PRO A 50 1.03 -21.94 -0.45
N GLU A 51 1.77 -21.40 0.52
CA GLU A 51 1.20 -20.80 1.74
C GLU A 51 0.63 -19.39 1.49
N ASP A 52 1.13 -18.65 0.49
CA ASP A 52 0.68 -17.28 0.23
C ASP A 52 -0.81 -17.23 -0.16
N PRO A 53 -1.34 -18.06 -1.08
CA PRO A 53 -2.77 -18.09 -1.34
C PRO A 53 -3.61 -18.41 -0.10
N LYS A 54 -3.10 -19.21 0.85
CA LYS A 54 -3.80 -19.52 2.11
C LYS A 54 -3.88 -18.29 3.02
N LEU A 55 -2.82 -17.48 3.09
CA LEU A 55 -2.85 -16.19 3.77
C LEU A 55 -3.84 -15.24 3.09
N GLY A 56 -3.88 -15.24 1.75
CA GLY A 56 -4.82 -14.48 0.95
C GLY A 56 -6.29 -14.79 1.26
N LEU A 57 -6.61 -16.04 1.65
CA LEU A 57 -7.98 -16.46 2.02
C LEU A 57 -8.54 -15.71 3.25
N LYS A 58 -7.68 -15.08 4.07
CA LYS A 58 -8.13 -14.20 5.16
C LYS A 58 -8.81 -12.92 4.66
N TYR A 59 -8.54 -12.52 3.42
CA TYR A 59 -8.97 -11.23 2.86
C TYR A 59 -9.86 -11.37 1.63
N ALA A 60 -9.72 -12.46 0.88
CA ALA A 60 -10.45 -12.70 -0.35
C ALA A 60 -10.93 -14.15 -0.38
N ALA A 61 -12.18 -14.36 -0.81
CA ALA A 61 -12.82 -15.67 -0.77
C ALA A 61 -12.19 -16.68 -1.75
N VAL A 62 -12.51 -17.98 -1.61
CA VAL A 62 -11.85 -19.06 -2.36
C VAL A 62 -12.20 -19.04 -3.86
N GLU A 63 -13.31 -18.42 -4.23
CA GLU A 63 -13.80 -18.27 -5.59
C GLU A 63 -13.12 -17.12 -6.36
N VAL A 64 -12.41 -16.21 -5.67
CA VAL A 64 -11.71 -15.12 -6.36
C VAL A 64 -10.51 -15.64 -7.16
N PRO A 65 -10.05 -14.97 -8.22
CA PRO A 65 -8.88 -15.43 -8.97
C PRO A 65 -7.63 -15.58 -8.09
N SER A 66 -6.81 -16.59 -8.36
CA SER A 66 -5.58 -16.87 -7.58
C SER A 66 -4.62 -15.68 -7.53
N GLY A 67 -4.55 -14.88 -8.61
CA GLY A 67 -3.76 -13.65 -8.64
C GLY A 67 -4.21 -12.59 -7.64
N VAL A 68 -5.52 -12.49 -7.35
CA VAL A 68 -6.05 -11.60 -6.31
C VAL A 68 -5.62 -12.09 -4.93
N ARG A 69 -5.78 -13.39 -4.65
CA ARG A 69 -5.33 -13.98 -3.37
C ARG A 69 -3.84 -13.83 -3.14
N GLY A 70 -3.02 -14.06 -4.18
CA GLY A 70 -1.57 -13.89 -4.10
C GLY A 70 -1.17 -12.46 -3.75
N ARG A 71 -1.82 -11.45 -4.35
CA ARG A 71 -1.60 -10.05 -3.99
C ARG A 71 -2.06 -9.74 -2.58
N MET A 72 -3.21 -10.25 -2.17
CA MET A 72 -3.73 -10.05 -0.81
C MET A 72 -2.86 -10.70 0.26
N ALA A 73 -2.11 -11.76 -0.06
CA ALA A 73 -1.11 -12.33 0.84
C ALA A 73 0.00 -11.32 1.19
N LEU A 74 0.32 -10.41 0.27
CA LEU A 74 1.30 -9.34 0.47
C LEU A 74 0.66 -8.07 1.07
N ILE A 75 -0.46 -7.62 0.48
CA ILE A 75 -1.06 -6.33 0.80
C ILE A 75 -1.90 -6.39 2.08
N GLY A 76 -2.60 -7.49 2.33
CA GLY A 76 -3.48 -7.65 3.48
C GLY A 76 -2.79 -7.40 4.83
N PRO A 77 -1.61 -8.01 5.09
CA PRO A 77 -0.84 -7.73 6.30
C PRO A 77 -0.44 -6.25 6.45
N LEU A 78 -0.11 -5.57 5.35
CA LEU A 78 0.21 -4.14 5.37
C LEU A 78 -1.01 -3.31 5.82
N ILE A 79 -2.20 -3.61 5.30
CA ILE A 79 -3.44 -2.93 5.71
C ILE A 79 -3.75 -3.18 7.20
N GLN A 80 -3.52 -4.40 7.70
CA GLN A 80 -3.75 -4.74 9.10
C GLN A 80 -2.81 -3.95 10.04
N ASN A 81 -1.55 -3.80 9.65
CA ASN A 81 -0.53 -3.12 10.45
C ASN A 81 -0.54 -1.59 10.31
N ALA A 82 -1.43 -1.03 9.50
CA ALA A 82 -1.51 0.41 9.26
C ALA A 82 -2.19 1.15 10.42
N ASP A 83 -1.57 2.25 10.85
CA ASP A 83 -2.11 3.22 11.80
C ASP A 83 -2.83 4.38 11.09
N ALA A 84 -2.41 4.68 9.86
CA ALA A 84 -3.03 5.67 8.97
C ALA A 84 -2.87 5.22 7.50
N ALA A 85 -3.60 5.85 6.58
CA ALA A 85 -3.50 5.55 5.15
C ALA A 85 -3.53 6.81 4.27
N ILE A 86 -2.82 6.77 3.15
CA ILE A 86 -2.92 7.74 2.05
C ILE A 86 -3.35 6.98 0.81
N ILE A 87 -4.48 7.37 0.21
CA ILE A 87 -5.06 6.78 -0.98
C ILE A 87 -5.11 7.81 -2.09
N VAL A 88 -4.44 7.54 -3.20
CA VAL A 88 -4.65 8.29 -4.44
C VAL A 88 -5.75 7.59 -5.24
N ARG A 89 -6.81 8.33 -5.56
CA ARG A 89 -7.95 7.86 -6.35
C ARG A 89 -7.57 7.77 -7.82
N ASP A 90 -8.04 6.68 -8.44
CA ASP A 90 -7.91 6.36 -9.86
C ASP A 90 -6.58 6.77 -10.51
N PRO A 91 -5.43 6.40 -9.93
CA PRO A 91 -4.16 6.81 -10.49
C PRO A 91 -3.92 6.00 -11.77
N ASP A 92 -3.50 6.66 -12.86
CA ASP A 92 -3.28 6.02 -14.18
C ASP A 92 -2.40 4.76 -14.08
N ILE A 93 -1.42 4.78 -13.16
CA ILE A 93 -0.50 3.66 -12.88
C ILE A 93 -1.17 2.40 -12.31
N SER A 94 -2.45 2.49 -11.90
CA SER A 94 -3.22 1.36 -11.38
C SER A 94 -3.96 0.55 -12.45
N PHE A 95 -3.82 0.92 -13.73
CA PHE A 95 -4.37 0.19 -14.87
C PHE A 95 -3.84 -1.25 -14.96
N GLY A 96 -4.72 -2.21 -15.26
CA GLY A 96 -4.36 -3.61 -15.42
C GLY A 96 -5.53 -4.48 -15.83
N CYS A 97 -5.33 -5.80 -15.87
CA CYS A 97 -6.40 -6.75 -16.15
C CYS A 97 -7.49 -6.71 -15.06
N MET A 98 -8.64 -7.35 -15.31
CA MET A 98 -9.76 -7.41 -14.36
C MET A 98 -9.34 -7.87 -12.96
N GLY A 99 -8.41 -8.81 -12.83
CA GLY A 99 -7.88 -9.24 -11.53
C GLY A 99 -7.12 -8.15 -10.78
N CYS A 100 -6.38 -7.29 -11.51
CA CYS A 100 -5.71 -6.13 -10.93
C CYS A 100 -6.73 -5.12 -10.42
N ALA A 101 -7.73 -4.78 -11.24
CA ALA A 101 -8.79 -3.85 -10.88
C ALA A 101 -9.58 -4.33 -9.64
N ARG A 102 -9.94 -5.62 -9.58
CA ARG A 102 -10.62 -6.19 -8.40
C ARG A 102 -9.75 -6.19 -7.14
N THR A 103 -8.44 -6.37 -7.27
CA THR A 103 -7.53 -6.23 -6.14
C THR A 103 -7.50 -4.78 -5.64
N ASN A 104 -7.44 -3.80 -6.56
CA ASN A 104 -7.44 -2.37 -6.23
C ASN A 104 -8.70 -1.98 -5.45
N GLU A 105 -9.87 -2.36 -5.95
CA GLU A 105 -11.15 -2.15 -5.27
C GLU A 105 -11.18 -2.77 -3.87
N LEU A 106 -10.75 -4.04 -3.76
CA LEU A 106 -10.72 -4.75 -2.48
C LEU A 106 -9.77 -4.09 -1.47
N VAL A 107 -8.59 -3.65 -1.91
CA VAL A 107 -7.62 -2.95 -1.06
C VAL A 107 -8.23 -1.65 -0.53
N ASN A 108 -8.80 -0.82 -1.39
CA ASN A 108 -9.42 0.44 -0.97
C ASN A 108 -10.61 0.20 -0.03
N PHE A 109 -11.42 -0.82 -0.30
CA PHE A 109 -12.51 -1.24 0.59
C PHE A 109 -11.98 -1.65 1.98
N LEU A 110 -10.97 -2.50 2.04
CA LEU A 110 -10.40 -2.99 3.29
C LEU A 110 -9.75 -1.87 4.11
N VAL A 111 -9.04 -0.93 3.47
CA VAL A 111 -8.48 0.24 4.16
C VAL A 111 -9.58 1.09 4.78
N ARG A 112 -10.64 1.41 4.03
CA ARG A 112 -11.81 2.15 4.57
C ARG A 112 -12.49 1.41 5.71
N ALA A 113 -12.59 0.09 5.63
CA ALA A 113 -13.15 -0.75 6.68
C ALA A 113 -12.32 -0.76 7.98
N ARG A 114 -11.01 -0.46 7.92
CA ARG A 114 -10.15 -0.35 9.12
C ARG A 114 -10.51 0.82 10.02
N ARG A 115 -11.21 1.84 9.51
CA ARG A 115 -11.56 3.07 10.24
C ARG A 115 -10.34 3.78 10.87
N ILE A 116 -9.21 3.72 10.16
CA ILE A 116 -7.99 4.46 10.52
C ILE A 116 -8.01 5.84 9.84
N PRO A 117 -7.30 6.86 10.38
CA PRO A 117 -7.10 8.13 9.70
C PRO A 117 -6.66 7.91 8.26
N THR A 118 -7.43 8.43 7.30
CA THR A 118 -7.20 8.19 5.87
C THR A 118 -7.29 9.51 5.12
N LEU A 119 -6.25 9.83 4.36
CA LEU A 119 -6.24 10.93 3.41
C LEU A 119 -6.52 10.38 2.01
N GLU A 120 -7.61 10.80 1.37
CA GLU A 120 -7.90 10.45 -0.01
C GLU A 120 -7.73 11.67 -0.94
N LEU A 121 -6.86 11.55 -1.94
CA LEU A 121 -6.52 12.61 -2.90
C LEU A 121 -6.74 12.12 -4.33
N ASP A 122 -6.94 13.05 -5.25
CA ASP A 122 -6.90 12.75 -6.69
C ASP A 122 -5.45 12.81 -7.19
N TYR A 123 -5.15 12.10 -8.28
CA TYR A 123 -3.84 12.17 -8.91
C TYR A 123 -3.66 13.55 -9.58
N PRO A 124 -2.56 14.28 -9.30
CA PRO A 124 -2.37 15.62 -9.84
C PRO A 124 -2.05 15.58 -11.33
N THR A 125 -2.65 16.50 -12.09
CA THR A 125 -2.52 16.59 -13.55
C THR A 125 -1.78 17.85 -14.02
N ASP A 126 -1.57 18.81 -13.13
CA ASP A 126 -0.77 20.02 -13.35
C ASP A 126 0.13 20.37 -12.15
N GLU A 127 0.90 21.45 -12.29
CA GLU A 127 1.87 21.89 -11.27
C GLU A 127 1.20 22.40 -9.99
N ASP A 128 0.08 23.11 -10.11
CA ASP A 128 -0.62 23.69 -8.96
C ASP A 128 -1.31 22.57 -8.15
N GLU A 129 -1.94 21.62 -8.84
CA GLU A 129 -2.45 20.39 -8.25
C GLU A 129 -1.33 19.59 -7.60
N GLY A 130 -0.14 19.50 -8.24
CA GLY A 130 1.03 18.84 -7.68
C GLY A 130 1.51 19.47 -6.37
N ARG A 131 1.58 20.81 -6.30
CA ARG A 131 1.92 21.55 -5.08
C ARG A 131 0.88 21.32 -3.99
N HIS A 132 -0.40 21.37 -4.34
CA HIS A 132 -1.49 21.11 -3.40
C HIS A 132 -1.47 19.66 -2.88
N PHE A 133 -1.22 18.68 -3.75
CA PHE A 133 -1.10 17.27 -3.41
C PHE A 133 -0.03 17.03 -2.34
N VAL A 134 1.18 17.56 -2.55
CA VAL A 134 2.28 17.44 -1.59
C VAL A 134 1.96 18.17 -0.28
N TYR A 135 1.36 19.36 -0.36
CA TYR A 135 0.96 20.14 0.81
C TYR A 135 -0.02 19.36 1.70
N MET A 136 -1.09 18.81 1.11
CA MET A 136 -2.11 18.04 1.84
C MET A 136 -1.52 16.80 2.51
N ILE A 137 -0.61 16.09 1.83
CA ILE A 137 0.11 14.96 2.42
C ILE A 137 0.97 15.41 3.59
N SER A 138 1.69 16.54 3.45
CA SER A 138 2.56 17.05 4.51
C SER A 138 1.78 17.41 5.77
N GLU A 139 0.63 18.08 5.64
CA GLU A 139 -0.21 18.47 6.77
C GLU A 139 -0.82 17.25 7.44
N PHE A 140 -1.28 16.27 6.65
CA PHE A 140 -1.77 15.00 7.18
C PHE A 140 -0.69 14.26 7.96
N LEU A 141 0.53 14.14 7.45
CA LEU A 141 1.62 13.44 8.13
C LEU A 141 2.05 14.15 9.42
N LYS A 142 2.19 15.48 9.38
CA LYS A 142 2.49 16.29 10.58
C LYS A 142 1.44 16.14 11.68
N SER A 143 0.18 15.90 11.33
CA SER A 143 -0.88 15.69 12.35
C SER A 143 -0.62 14.47 13.27
N PHE A 144 0.23 13.52 12.85
CA PHE A 144 0.64 12.36 13.65
C PHE A 144 1.97 12.55 14.38
N GLY A 145 2.69 13.63 14.08
CA GLY A 145 3.94 14.03 14.71
C GLY A 145 3.72 15.35 15.42
N GLY A 146 3.17 15.31 16.63
CA GLY A 146 3.05 16.49 17.49
C GLY A 146 4.38 17.26 17.51
N GLU A 147 4.25 18.60 17.41
CA GLU A 147 5.32 19.60 17.39
C GLU A 147 6.59 19.09 18.08
N LYS A 148 7.62 18.82 17.28
CA LYS A 148 8.98 18.97 17.81
C LYS A 148 9.25 20.47 17.80
N GLU A 149 9.01 21.10 18.94
CA GLU A 149 9.69 22.35 19.32
C GLU A 149 11.20 22.25 19.05
#